data_AF-A0A1W6SPZ2-F1
#
_entry.id   AF-A0A1W6SPZ2-F1
#
_cell.length_a   1.000
_cell.length_b   1.000
_cell.length_c   1.000
_cell.angle_alpha   90.00
_cell.angle_beta   90.00
_cell.angle_gamma   90.00
#
_symmetry.space_group_name_H-M   'P 1'
#
loop_
_entity.id
_entity.type
_entity.pdbx_description
1 polymer ?
#
loop_
_entity_poly.entity_id
_entity_poly.type
_entity_poly.pdbx_seq_one_letter_code
_entity_poly.pdbx_strand_id
1 'polypeptide(L)'
;MRVTIIRDDGVVGVDGLFRHVDLSALPPEIRAVQWDGVSGHIEYDNAANTPLETIAGFRWIVDLWVAAAAQAPALPATPGSRD
;
A
#
# COMPACT_ATOMS: atom_id res chain seq x y z
N MET A 1 2.78 12.16 -5.40
CA MET A 1 2.73 10.86 -4.72
C MET A 1 1.76 9.97 -5.48
N ARG A 2 2.25 8.85 -6.03
CA ARG A 2 1.46 7.78 -6.64
C ARG A 2 1.21 6.70 -5.59
N VAL A 3 0.00 6.16 -5.55
CA VAL A 3 -0.39 5.12 -4.58
C VAL A 3 -1.07 3.96 -5.31
N THR A 4 -0.69 2.74 -4.94
CA THR A 4 -1.37 1.51 -5.35
C THR A 4 -1.64 0.68 -4.09
N ILE A 5 -2.90 0.33 -3.84
CA ILE A 5 -3.31 -0.53 -2.73
C ILE A 5 -3.94 -1.77 -3.36
N ILE A 6 -3.46 -2.96 -3.00
CA ILE A 6 -4.00 -4.25 -3.46
C ILE A 6 -4.44 -5.00 -2.22
N ARG A 7 -5.76 -5.11 -2.02
CA ARG A 7 -6.34 -5.59 -0.76
C ARG A 7 -5.94 -7.04 -0.48
N ASP A 8 -6.19 -7.93 -1.43
CA ASP A 8 -6.04 -9.38 -1.23
C ASP A 8 -4.57 -9.80 -1.08
N ASP A 9 -3.65 -9.01 -1.65
CA ASP A 9 -2.21 -9.22 -1.48
C ASP A 9 -1.69 -8.63 -0.16
N GLY A 10 -2.47 -7.77 0.50
CA GLY A 10 -2.04 -7.03 1.69
C GLY A 10 -0.85 -6.12 1.37
N VAL A 11 -0.82 -5.53 0.17
CA VAL A 11 0.34 -4.76 -0.33
C VAL A 11 -0.07 -3.33 -0.67
N VAL A 12 0.79 -2.40 -0.26
CA VAL A 12 0.67 -0.97 -0.57
C VAL A 12 1.96 -0.49 -1.23
N GLY A 13 1.84 0.13 -2.39
CA GLY A 13 2.89 0.83 -3.12
C GLY A 13 2.74 2.33 -2.99
N VAL A 14 3.81 3.01 -2.58
CA VAL A 14 3.89 4.48 -2.58
C VAL A 14 5.11 4.89 -3.41
N ASP A 15 4.89 5.71 -4.44
CA ASP A 15 5.91 6.18 -5.38
C ASP A 15 6.81 5.05 -5.94
N GLY A 16 6.21 3.87 -6.15
CA GLY A 16 6.89 2.69 -6.71
C GLY A 16 7.53 1.75 -5.67
N LEU A 17 7.54 2.11 -4.38
CA LEU A 17 8.03 1.24 -3.31
C LEU A 17 6.89 0.51 -2.61
N PHE A 18 6.95 -0.82 -2.63
CA PHE A 18 5.90 -1.69 -2.10
C PHE A 18 6.25 -2.27 -0.73
N ARG A 19 5.25 -2.36 0.16
CA ARG A 19 5.36 -2.96 1.49
C ARG A 19 4.08 -3.74 1.81
N HIS A 20 4.20 -4.75 2.67
CA HIS A 20 3.03 -5.39 3.25
C HIS A 20 2.43 -4.52 4.36
N VAL A 21 1.10 -4.45 4.37
CA VAL A 21 0.29 -3.70 5.34
C VAL A 21 -0.94 -4.54 5.67
N ASP A 22 -1.38 -4.50 6.92
CA ASP A 22 -2.68 -5.07 7.30
C ASP A 22 -3.80 -4.21 6.70
N LEU A 23 -4.51 -4.77 5.72
CA LEU A 23 -5.63 -4.15 5.02
C LEU A 23 -6.97 -4.75 5.42
N SER A 24 -7.05 -5.51 6.53
CA SER A 24 -8.30 -6.13 7.00
C SER A 24 -9.43 -5.14 7.30
N ALA A 25 -9.09 -3.88 7.56
CA ALA A 25 -10.06 -2.80 7.75
C ALA A 25 -10.57 -2.18 6.44
N LEU A 26 -9.96 -2.50 5.28
CA LEU A 26 -10.44 -2.05 3.98
C LEU A 26 -11.68 -2.88 3.58
N PRO A 27 -12.76 -2.25 3.08
CA PRO A 27 -13.97 -2.98 2.70
C PRO A 27 -13.70 -4.15 1.72
N PRO A 28 -14.27 -5.34 1.97
CA PRO A 28 -13.98 -6.56 1.22
C PRO A 28 -14.58 -6.57 -0.19
N GLU A 29 -15.25 -5.50 -0.62
CA GLU A 29 -15.64 -5.26 -2.01
C GLU A 29 -14.57 -4.51 -2.82
N ILE A 30 -13.65 -3.77 -2.17
CA ILE A 30 -12.58 -2.99 -2.82
C ILE A 30 -11.37 -3.87 -3.15
N ARG A 31 -11.24 -4.24 -4.43
CA ARG A 31 -10.10 -5.02 -4.94
C ARG A 31 -8.80 -4.24 -4.86
N ALA A 32 -8.83 -2.99 -5.34
CA ALA A 32 -7.67 -2.13 -5.41
C ALA A 32 -8.03 -0.65 -5.37
N VAL A 33 -7.06 0.16 -4.97
CA VAL A 33 -7.12 1.63 -5.11
C VAL A 33 -5.86 2.08 -5.81
N GLN A 34 -6.02 2.86 -6.87
CA GLN A 34 -4.91 3.39 -7.66
C GLN A 34 -5.03 4.91 -7.75
N TRP A 35 -3.93 5.61 -7.51
CA TRP A 35 -3.86 7.07 -7.50
C TRP A 35 -2.57 7.52 -8.18
N ASP A 36 -2.68 8.43 -9.15
CA ASP A 36 -1.54 8.91 -9.92
C ASP A 36 -0.90 10.21 -9.40
N GLY A 37 -1.48 10.80 -8.35
CA GLY A 37 -1.10 12.11 -7.83
C GLY A 37 -2.13 13.20 -8.07
N VAL A 38 -3.05 12.99 -9.02
CA VAL A 38 -4.08 13.95 -9.44
C VAL A 38 -5.47 13.31 -9.45
N SER A 39 -5.58 12.07 -9.92
CA SER A 39 -6.82 11.31 -9.99
C SER A 39 -6.56 9.82 -9.80
N GLY A 40 -7.61 9.03 -9.69
CA GLY A 40 -7.49 7.60 -9.47
C GLY A 40 -8.76 6.83 -9.73
N HIS A 41 -8.73 5.57 -9.32
CA HIS A 41 -9.88 4.67 -9.35
C HIS A 41 -9.91 3.80 -8.11
N ILE A 42 -11.13 3.48 -7.67
CA ILE A 42 -11.40 2.34 -6.79
C ILE A 42 -11.90 1.21 -7.68
N GLU A 43 -11.25 0.07 -7.58
CA GLU A 43 -11.62 -1.15 -8.29
C GLU A 43 -12.38 -2.09 -7.35
N TYR A 44 -13.39 -2.77 -7.88
CA TYR A 44 -14.23 -3.71 -7.13
C TYR A 44 -14.23 -5.07 -7.80
N ASP A 45 -14.42 -6.14 -7.05
CA ASP A 45 -14.44 -7.50 -7.63
C ASP A 45 -15.70 -7.76 -8.48
N ASN A 46 -16.82 -7.13 -8.15
CA ASN A 46 -18.13 -7.42 -8.75
C ASN A 46 -18.88 -6.16 -9.24
N ALA A 47 -18.18 -5.04 -9.43
CA ALA A 47 -18.78 -3.78 -9.87
C ALA A 47 -17.81 -2.99 -10.76
N ALA A 48 -18.35 -2.02 -11.50
CA ALA A 48 -17.54 -1.11 -12.30
C ALA A 48 -16.66 -0.23 -11.39
N ASN A 49 -15.47 0.10 -11.88
CA ASN A 49 -14.55 1.00 -11.19
C ASN A 49 -15.20 2.38 -11.00
N THR A 50 -14.95 2.99 -9.84
CA THR A 50 -15.40 4.36 -9.57
C THR A 50 -14.22 5.33 -9.67
N PRO A 51 -14.40 6.52 -10.26
CA PRO A 51 -13.36 7.54 -10.28
C PRO A 51 -13.09 8.03 -8.85
N LEU A 52 -11.81 8.25 -8.57
CA LEU A 52 -11.33 8.80 -7.31
C LEU A 52 -10.74 10.18 -7.60
N GLU A 53 -11.35 11.24 -7.06
CA GLU A 53 -10.89 12.62 -7.23
C GLU A 53 -9.93 13.06 -6.11
N THR A 54 -9.88 12.32 -5.01
CA THR A 54 -9.01 12.60 -3.88
C THR A 54 -8.61 11.33 -3.15
N ILE A 55 -7.33 11.23 -2.77
CA ILE A 55 -6.81 10.10 -1.99
C ILE A 55 -7.10 10.20 -0.49
N ALA A 56 -7.73 11.29 -0.03
CA ALA A 56 -7.89 11.59 1.40
C ALA A 56 -8.56 10.45 2.19
N GLY A 57 -9.55 9.76 1.60
CA GLY A 57 -10.23 8.62 2.23
C GLY A 57 -9.34 7.40 2.49
N PHE A 58 -8.18 7.32 1.85
CA PHE A 58 -7.21 6.22 1.98
C PHE A 58 -5.91 6.66 2.65
N ARG A 59 -5.86 7.88 3.22
CA ARG A 59 -4.63 8.40 3.84
C ARG A 59 -4.14 7.53 5.00
N TRP A 60 -5.06 6.95 5.76
CA TRP A 60 -4.74 6.02 6.85
C TRP A 60 -3.92 4.80 6.39
N ILE A 61 -4.12 4.32 5.16
CA ILE A 61 -3.33 3.21 4.58
C ILE A 61 -1.91 3.67 4.24
N VAL A 62 -1.75 4.90 3.75
CA VAL A 62 -0.42 5.50 3.54
C VAL A 62 0.33 5.64 4.87
N ASP A 63 -0.38 6.02 5.93
CA ASP A 63 0.22 6.13 7.26
C ASP A 63 0.64 4.75 7.80
N LEU A 64 -0.15 3.70 7.57
CA LEU A 64 0.24 2.31 7.87
C LEU A 64 1.47 1.87 7.07
N TRP A 65 1.56 2.24 5.78
CA TRP A 65 2.74 1.97 4.95
C TRP A 65 4.01 2.66 5.49
N VAL A 66 3.88 3.90 5.97
CA VAL A 66 4.98 4.63 6.63
C VAL A 66 5.38 3.93 7.92
N ALA A 67 4.43 3.49 8.73
CA ALA A 67 4.70 2.75 9.97
C ALA A 67 5.41 1.41 9.70
N ALA A 68 5.02 0.70 8.64
CA ALA A 68 5.67 -0.54 8.20
C ALA A 68 7.14 -0.32 7.82
N ALA A 69 7.51 0.90 7.37
CA ALA A 69 8.90 1.23 7.09
C ALA A 69 9.79 1.24 8.33
N ALA A 70 9.27 1.67 9.47
CA ALA A 70 10.00 1.72 10.73
C ALA A 70 10.25 0.33 11.35
N GLN A 71 9.48 -0.68 10.93
CA GLN A 71 9.53 -2.04 11.48
C GLN A 71 10.42 -3.01 10.67
N ALA A 72 10.90 -2.61 9.48
CA ALA A 72 11.77 -3.46 8.68
C ALA A 72 13.05 -3.80 9.49
N PRO A 73 13.34 -5.08 9.79
CA PRO A 73 14.54 -5.45 10.52
C PRO A 73 15.77 -4.94 9.78
N ALA A 74 16.71 -4.32 10.50
CA ALA A 74 18.06 -4.16 9.98
C ALA A 74 18.57 -5.56 9.62
N LEU A 75 19.02 -5.76 8.38
CA LEU A 75 19.68 -6.99 7.97
C LEU A 75 20.74 -7.33 9.03
N PRO A 76 20.80 -8.56 9.55
CA PRO A 76 21.87 -8.94 10.45
C PRO A 76 23.20 -8.66 9.74
N ALA A 77 24.03 -7.80 10.32
CA ALA A 77 25.37 -7.54 9.81
C ALA A 77 26.07 -8.90 9.70
N THR A 78 26.44 -9.30 8.48
CA THR A 78 27.24 -10.50 8.26
C THR A 78 28.44 -10.45 9.21
N PRO A 79 28.57 -11.36 10.20
CA PRO A 79 29.77 -11.38 11.01
C PRO A 79 30.91 -11.72 10.06
N GLY A 80 31.84 -10.78 9.88
CA GLY A 80 33.02 -11.00 9.06
C GLY A 80 33.72 -12.28 9.51
N SER A 81 33.81 -13.26 8.61
CA SER A 81 34.70 -14.39 8.78
C SER A 81 36.11 -13.84 8.93
N ARG A 82 36.68 -13.94 10.13
CA ARG A 82 38.12 -13.77 10.34
C ARG A 82 38.83 -14.98 9.72
N ASP A 83 40.01 -14.66 9.20
CA ASP A 83 40.98 -15.53 8.51
C ASP A 83 41.26 -16.88 9.18
#